data_AF-A0A522JJV7-F1
#
_entry.id   AF-A0A522JJV7-F1
#
_cell.length_a   1.000
_cell.length_b   1.000
_cell.length_c   1.000
_cell.angle_alpha   90.00
_cell.angle_beta   90.00
_cell.angle_gamma   90.00
#
_symmetry.space_group_name_H-M   'P 1'
#
loop_
_entity.id
_entity.type
_entity.pdbx_description
1 polymer ?
#
loop_
_entity_poly.entity_id
_entity_poly.type
_entity_poly.pdbx_seq_one_letter_code
_entity_poly.pdbx_strand_id
1 'polypeptide(L)' 'MIEYPNVSRSIGAVISRKLATLVELQTVLGQQDLHDLLEVIIVDCHNERVAMDRRK' A
#
# COMPACT_ATOMS: atom_id res chain seq x y z
N MET A 1 1.46 13.81 -0.82
CA MET A 1 2.11 12.54 -1.21
C MET A 1 3.31 12.38 -0.30
N ILE A 2 3.46 11.26 0.43
CA ILE A 2 4.61 11.08 1.32
C ILE A 2 5.82 10.74 0.43
N GLU A 3 6.84 11.60 0.47
CA GLU A 3 8.09 11.35 -0.26
C GLU A 3 9.02 10.47 0.56
N TYR A 4 9.49 9.40 -0.07
CA TYR A 4 10.51 8.52 0.46
C TYR A 4 11.76 8.67 -0.40
N PRO A 5 12.75 9.50 -0.02
CA PRO A 5 13.88 9.83 -0.89
C PRO A 5 14.79 8.64 -1.20
N ASN A 6 14.80 7.62 -0.33
CA ASN A 6 15.74 6.50 -0.40
C ASN A 6 15.10 5.16 -0.77
N VAL A 7 13.79 5.11 -1.04
CA VAL A 7 13.11 3.87 -1.49
C VAL A 7 12.13 4.17 -2.61
N SER A 8 11.76 3.15 -3.37
CA SER A 8 10.76 3.30 -4.42
C SER A 8 9.40 3.72 -3.83
N ARG A 9 8.61 4.44 -4.63
CA ARG A 9 7.27 4.89 -4.21
C ARG A 9 6.36 3.71 -3.82
N SER A 10 6.48 2.58 -4.50
CA SER A 10 5.71 1.36 -4.21
C SER A 10 6.00 0.82 -2.81
N ILE A 11 7.26 0.72 -2.42
CA ILE A 11 7.67 0.34 -1.06
C ILE A 11 7.14 1.36 -0.04
N GLY A 12 7.32 2.66 -0.34
CA GLY A 12 6.85 3.74 0.52
C GLY A 12 5.33 3.72 0.76
N ALA A 13 4.54 3.41 -0.27
CA ALA A 13 3.09 3.32 -0.19
C ALA A 13 2.63 2.19 0.75
N VAL A 14 3.24 1.00 0.63
CA VAL A 14 2.92 -0.16 1.47
C VAL A 14 3.28 0.07 2.93
N ILE A 15 4.46 0.63 3.20
CA ILE A 15 4.89 0.96 4.57
C ILE A 15 4.02 2.06 5.18
N SER A 16 3.67 3.10 4.41
CA SER A 16 2.79 4.19 4.87
C SER A 16 1.42 3.68 5.31
N ARG A 17 0.90 2.67 4.61
CA ARG A 17 -0.38 2.00 4.89
C ARG A 17 -0.26 0.93 5.98
N LYS A 18 0.93 0.70 6.52
CA LYS A 18 1.23 -0.31 7.56
C LYS A 18 0.85 -1.73 7.15
N LEU A 19 0.90 -2.04 5.86
CA LEU A 19 0.60 -3.38 5.34
C LEU A 19 1.83 -4.30 5.41
N ALA A 20 3.03 -3.74 5.42
CA ALA A 20 4.28 -4.44 5.68
C ALA A 20 5.34 -3.46 6.22
N THR A 21 6.36 -4.00 6.87
CA THR A 21 7.57 -3.26 7.26
C THR A 21 8.61 -3.26 6.14
N LEU A 22 9.59 -2.36 6.22
CA LEU A 22 10.72 -2.34 5.28
C LEU A 22 11.52 -3.65 5.33
N VAL A 23 11.70 -4.22 6.53
CA VAL A 23 12.47 -5.46 6.71
C VAL A 23 11.77 -6.63 6.04
N GLU A 24 10.45 -6.76 6.18
CA GLU A 24 9.68 -7.82 5.54
C GLU A 24 9.77 -7.73 4.00
N LEU A 25 9.64 -6.52 3.44
CA LEU A 25 9.76 -6.25 1.99
C LEU A 25 11.17 -6.50 1.42
N GLN A 26 12.18 -6.62 2.27
CA GLN A 26 13.56 -6.86 1.86
C GLN A 26 14.02 -8.31 2.09
N THR A 27 13.34 -9.06 2.96
CA THR A 27 13.84 -10.36 3.44
C THR A 27 12.88 -11.52 3.26
N VAL A 28 11.56 -11.30 3.33
CA VAL A 28 10.54 -12.36 3.30
C VAL A 28 9.59 -12.21 2.12
N LEU A 29 9.12 -10.99 1.88
CA LEU A 29 8.15 -10.69 0.83
C LEU A 29 8.87 -10.42 -0.49
N GLY A 30 8.43 -11.13 -1.52
CA GLY A 30 8.92 -10.95 -2.88
C GLY A 30 8.28 -9.76 -3.58
N GLN A 31 8.70 -9.55 -4.82
CA GLN A 31 8.12 -8.52 -5.67
C GLN A 31 6.61 -8.74 -5.91
N GLN A 32 6.17 -9.98 -6.04
CA GLN A 32 4.75 -10.31 -6.23
C GLN A 32 3.92 -9.86 -5.02
N ASP A 33 4.36 -10.18 -3.80
CA ASP A 33 3.67 -9.78 -2.58
C ASP A 33 3.56 -8.25 -2.47
N LEU A 34 4.62 -7.51 -2.85
CA LEU A 34 4.56 -6.04 -2.92
C LEU A 34 3.45 -5.57 -3.87
N HIS A 35 3.29 -6.20 -5.03
CA HIS A 35 2.24 -5.86 -5.99
C HIS A 35 0.84 -6.22 -5.47
N ASP A 36 0.70 -7.36 -4.82
CA ASP A 36 -0.57 -7.78 -4.21
C ASP A 36 -1.00 -6.80 -3.10
N LEU A 37 -0.06 -6.33 -2.27
CA LEU A 37 -0.33 -5.31 -1.25
C LEU A 37 -0.70 -3.96 -1.85
N LEU A 38 -0.12 -3.58 -3.00
CA LEU A 38 -0.53 -2.36 -3.71
C LEU A 38 -1.95 -2.48 -4.26
N GLU A 39 -2.35 -3.66 -4.75
CA GLU A 39 -3.72 -3.91 -5.19
C GLU A 39 -4.70 -3.79 -4.02
N VAL A 40 -4.37 -4.34 -2.85
CA VAL A 40 -5.18 -4.16 -1.63
C VAL A 40 -5.38 -2.68 -1.32
N ILE A 41 -4.33 -1.86 -1.38
CA ILE A 41 -4.45 -0.40 -1.16
C ILE A 41 -5.43 0.24 -2.14
N ILE A 42 -5.39 -0.15 -3.41
CA ILE A 42 -6.28 0.39 -4.45
C ILE A 42 -7.74 -0.01 -4.18
N VAL A 43 -7.98 -1.28 -3.84
CA VAL A 43 -9.31 -1.80 -3.51
C VAL A 43 -9.88 -1.11 -2.28
N ASP A 44 -9.07 -0.92 -1.22
CA ASP A 44 -9.50 -0.22 -0.02
C ASP A 44 -9.91 1.22 -0.30
N CYS A 45 -9.11 1.95 -1.09
CA CYS A 45 -9.47 3.32 -1.49
C CYS A 45 -10.79 3.35 -2.28
N HIS A 46 -11.01 2.37 -3.14
CA HIS A 46 -12.28 2.24 -3.87
C HIS A 46 -13.45 1.99 -2.93
N ASN A 47 -13.31 1.05 -2.00
CA ASN A 47 -14.33 0.69 -1.03
C ASN A 47 -14.68 1.86 -0.10
N GLU A 48 -13.67 2.58 0.39
CA GLU A 48 -13.86 3.79 1.20
C GLU A 48 -14.69 4.84 0.44
N ARG A 49 -14.36 5.09 -0.84
CA ARG A 49 -15.12 6.03 -1.67
C ARG A 49 -16.57 5.60 -1.86
N VAL A 50 -16.81 4.33 -2.21
CA VAL A 50 -18.16 3.79 -2.38
C VAL A 50 -18.95 3.86 -1.07
N ALA A 51 -18.31 3.57 0.07
CA ALA A 51 -18.93 3.66 1.38
C ALA A 51 -19.30 5.10 1.75
N MET A 52 -18.49 6.09 1.37
CA MET A 52 -18.80 7.51 1.56
C MET A 52 -19.96 7.97 0.68
N ASP A 53 -20.02 7.53 -0.58
CA ASP A 53 -21.11 7.90 -1.49
C ASP A 53 -22.46 7.32 -1.05
N ARG A 54 -22.48 6.10 -0.48
CA ARG A 54 -23.70 5.48 0.08
C ARG A 54 -24.22 6.14 1.36
N ARG A 55 -23.40 6.95 2.02
CA ARG A 55 -23.76 7.68 3.26
C ARG A 55 -24.34 9.07 2.98
N LYS A 56 -24.24 9.57 1.74
CA LYS A 56 -24.89 10.80 1.29
C LYS A 56 -26.31 10.53 0.83
#